data_AF-A0A356KUQ6-F1
#
_entry.id   AF-A0A356KUQ6-F1
#
_cell.length_a   1.000
_cell.length_b   1.000
_cell.length_c   1.000
_cell.angle_alpha   90.00
_cell.angle_beta   90.00
_cell.angle_gamma   90.00
#
_symmetry.space_group_name_H-M   'P 1'
#
loop_
_entity.id
_entity.type
_entity.pdbx_description
1 polymer ?
#
loop_
_entity_poly.entity_id
_entity_poly.type
_entity_poly.pdbx_seq_one_letter_code
_entity_poly.pdbx_strand_id
1 'polypeptide(L)' 'ADLYSLGVSLHALLTGYLPEETEDGRTALAPELPTDLLYVISRLLEPDPAFRYATAAEAAAVLRRCL' A
#
# COMPACT_ATOMS: atom_id res chain seq x y z
N ALA A 1 3.67 -0.72 -12.13
CA ALA A 1 4.40 0.54 -11.92
C ALA A 1 3.54 1.51 -11.11
N ASP A 2 2.43 2.02 -11.65
CA ASP A 2 1.65 3.09 -10.99
C ASP A 2 0.99 2.71 -9.66
N LEU A 3 0.42 1.50 -9.55
CA LEU A 3 -0.21 1.04 -8.30
C LEU A 3 0.79 0.94 -7.14
N TYR A 4 2.02 0.52 -7.43
CA TYR A 4 3.08 0.46 -6.43
C TYR A 4 3.46 1.86 -5.98
N SER A 5 3.71 2.77 -6.94
CA SER A 5 4.03 4.18 -6.65
C SER A 5 2.91 4.86 -5.86
N LEU A 6 1.64 4.55 -6.14
CA LEU A 6 0.50 5.02 -5.35
C LEU A 6 0.57 4.52 -3.90
N GLY A 7 0.89 3.24 -3.67
CA GLY A 7 1.09 2.68 -2.34
C GLY A 7 2.19 3.42 -1.56
N VAL A 8 3.32 3.70 -2.21
CA VAL A 8 4.45 4.44 -1.63
C VAL A 8 4.01 5.86 -1.24
N SER A 9 3.34 6.57 -2.16
CA SER A 9 2.86 7.93 -1.90
C SER A 9 1.80 7.97 -0.79
N LEU A 10 0.87 7.02 -0.75
CA LEU A 10 -0.14 6.95 0.30
C LEU A 10 0.47 6.71 1.67
N HIS A 11 1.42 5.77 1.79
CA HIS A 11 2.14 5.56 3.04
C HIS A 11 2.83 6.85 3.50
N ALA A 12 3.57 7.52 2.62
CA ALA A 12 4.28 8.76 2.95
C ALA A 12 3.34 9.91 3.33
N LEU A 13 2.18 10.04 2.69
CA LEU A 13 1.20 11.07 3.04
C LEU A 13 0.55 10.83 4.41
N LEU A 14 0.36 9.56 4.80
CA LEU A 14 -0.31 9.21 6.05
C LEU A 14 0.65 9.19 7.25
N THR A 15 1.91 8.82 7.04
CA THR A 15 2.89 8.61 8.13
C THR A 15 4.00 9.66 8.15
N GLY A 16 4.24 10.34 7.02
CA GLY A 16 5.41 11.22 6.83
C GLY A 16 6.69 10.49 6.40
N TYR A 17 6.66 9.16 6.29
CA TYR A 17 7.84 8.33 5.99
C TYR A 17 7.61 7.48 4.74
N LEU A 18 8.69 7.22 3.99
CA LEU A 18 8.63 6.21 2.94
C LEU A 18 8.50 4.82 3.57
N PRO A 19 7.79 3.88 2.91
CA PRO A 19 7.79 2.50 3.34
C PRO A 19 9.21 1.92 3.26
N GLU A 20 9.61 1.14 4.26
CA GLU A 20 10.94 0.53 4.33
C GLU A 20 10.92 -0.88 3.72
N GLU A 21 11.95 -1.21 2.94
CA GLU A 21 12.19 -2.59 2.50
C GLU A 21 12.91 -3.37 3.61
N THR A 22 12.37 -4.53 3.96
CA THR A 22 12.98 -5.45 4.94
C THR A 22 14.00 -6.36 4.26
N GLU A 23 14.86 -7.02 5.05
CA GLU A 23 15.89 -7.94 4.53
C GLU A 23 15.30 -9.12 3.72
N ASP A 24 14.06 -9.52 3.99
CA ASP A 24 13.33 -10.55 3.25
C ASP A 24 12.62 -10.03 1.98
N GLY A 25 12.84 -8.77 1.60
CA GLY A 25 12.27 -8.15 0.41
C GLY A 25 10.79 -7.79 0.52
N ARG A 26 10.26 -7.75 1.75
CA ARG A 26 8.90 -7.28 2.03
C ARG A 26 8.92 -5.80 2.38
N THR A 27 7.74 -5.21 2.45
CA THR A 27 7.58 -3.82 2.83
C THR A 27 7.07 -3.71 4.27
N ALA A 28 7.86 -3.07 5.14
CA ALA A 28 7.45 -2.71 6.48
C ALA A 28 6.56 -1.45 6.45
N LEU A 29 5.42 -1.51 7.13
CA LEU A 29 4.47 -0.41 7.25
C LEU A 29 4.33 0.05 8.70
N ALA A 30 4.01 1.32 8.87
CA ALA A 30 3.80 1.90 10.19
C ALA A 30 2.60 1.25 10.92
N PRO A 31 2.76 0.75 12.15
CA PRO A 31 1.70 0.05 12.88
C PRO A 31 0.56 0.95 13.36
N GLU A 32 0.75 2.27 13.39
CA GLU A 32 -0.30 3.23 13.74
C GLU A 32 -1.40 3.41 12.68
N LEU A 33 -1.22 2.85 11.48
CA LEU A 33 -2.24 2.90 10.44
C LEU A 33 -3.47 2.04 10.81
N PRO A 34 -4.70 2.53 10.57
CA PRO A 34 -5.91 1.70 10.66
C PRO A 34 -5.75 0.41 9.87
N THR A 35 -6.21 -0.71 10.43
CA THR A 35 -6.00 -2.06 9.87
C THR A 35 -6.43 -2.16 8.40
N ASP A 36 -7.54 -1.53 8.03
CA ASP A 36 -8.04 -1.54 6.67
C ASP A 36 -7.11 -0.80 5.70
N LEU A 37 -6.57 0.36 6.10
CA LEU A 37 -5.60 1.10 5.29
C LEU A 37 -4.27 0.34 5.18
N LEU A 38 -3.84 -0.29 6.28
CA LEU A 38 -2.63 -1.12 6.28
C LEU A 38 -2.77 -2.26 5.27
N TYR A 39 -3.90 -2.97 5.25
CA TYR A 39 -4.16 -4.03 4.28
C TYR A 39 -4.10 -3.53 2.83
N VAL A 40 -4.73 -2.39 2.54
CA VAL A 40 -4.75 -1.82 1.18
C VAL A 40 -3.35 -1.41 0.74
N ILE A 41 -2.60 -0.73 1.61
CA ILE A 41 -1.24 -0.28 1.32
C ILE A 41 -0.30 -1.48 1.14
N SER A 42 -0.39 -2.50 1.99
CA SER A 42 0.38 -3.74 1.83
C SER A 42 0.12 -4.38 0.46
N ARG A 43 -1.14 -4.47 0.03
CA ARG A 43 -1.47 -5.07 -1.26
C ARG A 43 -1.02 -4.23 -2.45
N LEU A 44 -1.00 -2.89 -2.34
CA LEU A 44 -0.42 -2.01 -3.36
C LEU A 44 1.10 -2.21 -3.49
N LEU A 45 1.78 -2.48 -2.38
CA LEU A 45 3.23 -2.61 -2.25
C LEU A 45 3.73 -4.05 -2.40
N GLU A 46 2.87 -5.00 -2.75
CA GLU A 46 3.28 -6.38 -2.98
C GLU A 46 4.36 -6.45 -4.08
N PRO A 47 5.52 -7.09 -3.85
CA PRO A 47 6.61 -7.13 -4.84
C PRO A 47 6.20 -7.73 -6.19
N ASP A 48 5.41 -8.80 -6.17
CA ASP A 48 4.88 -9.42 -7.39
C ASP A 48 3.61 -8.67 -7.85
N PRO A 49 3.62 -8.06 -9.06
CA PRO A 49 2.47 -7.34 -9.60
C PRO A 49 1.20 -8.19 -9.73
N ALA A 50 1.30 -9.52 -9.83
CA ALA A 50 0.16 -10.41 -9.95
C ALA A 50 -0.71 -10.46 -8.68
N PHE A 51 -0.14 -10.14 -7.52
CA PHE A 51 -0.84 -10.14 -6.23
C PHE A 51 -1.36 -8.76 -5.81
N ARG A 52 -1.00 -7.71 -6.57
CA ARG A 52 -1.56 -6.36 -6.41
C ARG A 52 -3.03 -6.31 -6.87
N TYR A 53 -3.63 -5.13 -6.79
CA TYR A 53 -4.88 -4.85 -7.47
C TYR A 53 -4.70 -4.94 -8.99
N ALA A 54 -5.70 -5.45 -9.70
CA ALA A 54 -5.63 -5.57 -11.16
C ALA A 54 -5.71 -4.20 -11.83
N THR A 55 -6.43 -3.24 -11.22
CA THR A 55 -6.63 -1.90 -11.76
C THR A 55 -6.63 -0.82 -10.68
N ALA A 56 -6.34 0.42 -11.09
CA ALA A 56 -6.49 1.59 -10.21
C ALA A 56 -7.95 1.80 -9.75
N ALA A 57 -8.93 1.45 -10.59
CA ALA A 57 -10.34 1.53 -10.23
C ALA A 57 -10.71 0.57 -9.09
N GLU A 58 -10.17 -0.65 -9.11
CA GLU A 58 -10.32 -1.64 -8.03
C GLU A 58 -9.72 -1.10 -6.73
N ALA A 59 -8.48 -0.62 -6.76
CA ALA A 59 -7.81 -0.05 -5.59
C ALA A 59 -8.59 1.14 -5.00
N ALA A 60 -9.06 2.06 -5.85
CA ALA A 60 -9.86 3.22 -5.43
C ALA A 60 -11.20 2.82 -4.81
N ALA A 61 -11.86 1.77 -5.32
CA ALA A 61 -13.11 1.28 -4.75
C ALA A 61 -12.92 0.70 -3.33
N VAL A 62 -11.78 0.04 -3.07
CA VAL A 62 -11.45 -0.46 -1.73
C VAL A 62 -11.08 0.70 -0.81
N LEU A 63 -10.23 1.63 -1.24
CA LEU A 63 -9.83 2.80 -0.44
C LEU A 63 -11.04 3.62 0.04
N ARG A 64 -12.05 3.82 -0.81
CA ARG A 64 -13.28 4.54 -0.44
C ARG A 64 -14.11 3.86 0.64
N ARG A 65 -13.91 2.56 0.89
CA ARG A 65 -14.60 1.82 1.96
C ARG A 65 -13.86 1.92 3.30
N CYS A 66 -12.60 2.38 3.28
CA CYS A 66 -11.78 2.57 4.48
C CYS A 66 -11.91 3.99 5.08
N LEU A 67 -12.61 4.89 4.38
CA LEU A 67 -12.90 6.28 4.78
C LEU A 67 -14.37 6.39 5.18
#